data_AF-A0A1A3SIZ9-F1
#
_entry.id   AF-A0A1A3SIZ9-F1
#
_cell.length_a   1.000
_cell.length_b   1.000
_cell.length_c   1.000
_cell.angle_alpha   90.00
_cell.angle_beta   90.00
_cell.angle_gamma   90.00
#
_symmetry.space_group_name_H-M   'P 1'
#
loop_
_entity.id
_entity.type
_entity.pdbx_description
1 polymer ?
#
loop_
_entity_poly.entity_id
_entity_poly.type
_entity_poly.pdbx_seq_one_letter_code
_entity_poly.pdbx_strand_id
1 'polypeptide(L)'
;MVPLWFTLSALCFTGAAVLLYVDIDRRRGLGRRRKSWAKSHGFDYEYESEDLIKRWKRGVISTVGDVTAKNVVLGQIRGEAVFIFDIEDVATVIALHRKVGTNVVVDLRLKGIKEPRENDIWLLGAIGPRMVYSTNLDAARRACDRRMVTFAHTAPDCAEIMWNEQNWTLVSMPVTSTRAQWDEGLRTVRQYNDLLRVLPPIPQGATASKQPRRAAAPGRPVKPAPAEPRYTQPGPPPPRNGRQSPHYQR
;
A
#
# COMPACT_ATOMS: atom_id res chain seq x y z
N MET A 1 -20.65 -41.32 -45.62
CA MET A 1 -19.75 -40.90 -44.53
C MET A 1 -19.58 -39.38 -44.43
N VAL A 2 -19.65 -38.62 -45.52
CA VAL A 2 -19.54 -37.14 -45.56
C VAL A 2 -20.64 -36.36 -44.80
N PRO A 3 -21.94 -36.66 -44.88
CA PRO A 3 -22.98 -35.82 -44.25
C PRO A 3 -22.96 -35.81 -42.72
N LEU A 4 -22.44 -36.87 -42.08
CA LEU A 4 -22.28 -36.95 -40.63
C LEU A 4 -21.26 -35.92 -40.10
N TRP A 5 -20.17 -35.69 -40.85
CA TRP A 5 -19.15 -34.71 -40.48
C TRP A 5 -19.67 -33.27 -40.62
N PHE A 6 -20.55 -33.02 -41.59
CA PHE A 6 -21.20 -31.71 -41.74
C PHE A 6 -22.18 -31.41 -40.61
N THR A 7 -22.99 -32.40 -40.18
CA THR A 7 -23.91 -32.19 -39.04
C THR A 7 -23.17 -32.00 -37.73
N LEU A 8 -22.09 -32.76 -37.50
CA LEU A 8 -21.22 -32.57 -36.35
C LEU A 8 -20.51 -31.21 -36.36
N SER A 9 -20.03 -30.77 -37.53
CA SER A 9 -19.40 -29.45 -37.67
C SER A 9 -20.39 -28.32 -37.44
N ALA A 10 -21.62 -28.43 -37.98
CA ALA A 10 -22.68 -27.45 -37.74
C ALA A 10 -23.08 -27.39 -36.25
N LEU A 11 -23.14 -28.53 -35.57
CA LEU A 11 -23.41 -28.58 -34.13
C LEU A 11 -22.28 -27.91 -33.32
N CYS A 12 -21.02 -28.21 -33.62
CA CYS A 12 -19.87 -27.56 -32.98
C CYS A 12 -19.86 -26.04 -33.22
N PHE A 13 -20.16 -25.59 -34.44
CA PHE A 13 -20.17 -24.17 -34.78
C PHE A 13 -21.29 -23.43 -34.04
N THR A 14 -22.48 -24.05 -33.95
CA THR A 14 -23.60 -23.50 -33.20
C THR A 14 -23.26 -23.44 -31.70
N GLY A 15 -22.66 -24.49 -31.15
CA GLY A 15 -22.19 -24.51 -29.75
C GLY A 15 -21.15 -23.42 -29.48
N ALA A 16 -20.17 -23.24 -30.37
CA ALA A 16 -19.16 -22.18 -30.25
C ALA A 16 -19.78 -20.78 -30.31
N ALA A 17 -20.75 -20.56 -31.21
CA ALA A 17 -21.46 -19.29 -31.32
C ALA A 17 -22.26 -18.96 -30.05
N VAL A 18 -22.94 -19.96 -29.47
CA VAL A 18 -23.67 -19.79 -28.20
C VAL A 18 -22.72 -19.48 -27.05
N LEU A 19 -21.58 -20.18 -26.94
CA LEU A 19 -20.59 -19.92 -25.91
C LEU A 19 -19.98 -18.51 -26.05
N LEU A 20 -19.65 -18.08 -27.26
CA LEU A 20 -19.18 -16.72 -27.54
C LEU A 20 -20.23 -15.67 -27.15
N TYR A 21 -21.50 -15.91 -27.46
CA TYR A 21 -22.57 -14.98 -27.09
C TYR A 21 -22.70 -14.83 -25.57
N VAL A 22 -22.69 -15.94 -24.83
CA VAL A 22 -22.74 -15.95 -23.36
C VAL A 22 -21.52 -15.26 -22.76
N ASP A 23 -20.33 -15.49 -23.32
CA ASP A 23 -19.11 -14.86 -22.86
C ASP A 23 -19.11 -13.34 -23.09
N ILE A 24 -19.53 -12.88 -24.27
CA ILE A 24 -19.67 -11.46 -24.59
C ILE A 24 -20.67 -10.78 -23.66
N ASP A 25 -21.82 -11.41 -23.40
CA ASP A 25 -22.84 -10.84 -22.52
C ASP A 25 -22.35 -10.75 -21.06
N ARG A 26 -21.62 -11.77 -20.59
CA ARG A 26 -20.96 -11.73 -19.27
C ARG A 26 -19.95 -10.60 -19.18
N ARG A 27 -19.08 -10.44 -20.19
CA ARG A 27 -18.07 -9.37 -20.27
C ARG A 27 -18.71 -7.98 -20.27
N ARG A 28 -19.76 -7.77 -21.08
CA ARG A 28 -20.53 -6.52 -21.13
C ARG A 28 -21.26 -6.23 -19.81
N GLY A 29 -21.82 -7.26 -19.18
CA GLY A 29 -22.48 -7.17 -17.88
C GLY A 29 -21.53 -6.78 -16.73
N LEU A 30 -20.29 -7.28 -16.76
CA LEU A 30 -19.26 -6.92 -15.77
C LEU A 30 -18.90 -5.43 -15.83
N GLY A 31 -18.60 -4.89 -17.01
CA GLY A 31 -18.25 -3.47 -17.17
C GLY A 31 -19.37 -2.53 -16.72
N ARG A 32 -20.64 -2.83 -17.07
CA ARG A 32 -21.80 -2.05 -16.61
C ARG A 32 -21.96 -2.09 -15.09
N ARG A 33 -21.79 -3.26 -14.47
CA ARG A 33 -21.85 -3.42 -13.00
C ARG A 33 -20.70 -2.67 -12.32
N ARG A 34 -19.47 -2.76 -12.85
CA ARG A 34 -18.30 -2.05 -12.33
C ARG A 34 -18.47 -0.53 -12.42
N LYS A 35 -18.96 -0.01 -13.55
CA LYS A 35 -19.25 1.42 -13.73
C LYS A 35 -20.31 1.93 -12.74
N SER A 36 -21.38 1.17 -12.54
CA SER A 36 -22.43 1.50 -11.56
C SER A 36 -21.90 1.50 -10.13
N TRP A 37 -21.07 0.51 -9.80
CA TRP A 37 -20.43 0.41 -8.50
C TRP A 37 -19.43 1.55 -8.23
N ALA A 38 -18.60 1.89 -9.22
CA ALA A 38 -17.66 3.02 -9.14
C ALA A 38 -18.41 4.33 -8.86
N LYS A 39 -19.49 4.59 -9.61
CA LYS A 39 -20.36 5.76 -9.39
C LYS A 39 -20.94 5.81 -7.97
N SER A 40 -21.33 4.66 -7.41
CA SER A 40 -21.86 4.62 -6.03
C SER A 40 -20.84 4.93 -4.94
N HIS A 41 -19.55 4.72 -5.22
CA HIS A 41 -18.45 5.03 -4.31
C HIS A 41 -17.84 6.42 -4.56
N GLY A 42 -18.30 7.14 -5.58
CA GLY A 42 -17.68 8.39 -6.02
C GLY A 42 -16.29 8.18 -6.64
N PHE A 43 -16.08 7.02 -7.25
CA PHE A 43 -14.85 6.68 -7.96
C PHE A 43 -15.01 6.89 -9.46
N ASP A 44 -13.89 7.19 -10.11
CA ASP A 44 -13.80 7.33 -11.56
C ASP A 44 -13.68 5.96 -12.22
N TYR A 45 -14.26 5.83 -13.42
CA TYR A 45 -14.27 4.59 -14.19
C TYR A 45 -13.62 4.81 -15.55
N GLU A 46 -12.63 3.99 -15.87
CA GLU A 46 -11.98 3.91 -17.16
C GLU A 46 -12.17 2.50 -17.74
N TYR A 47 -12.45 2.40 -19.03
CA TYR A 47 -12.68 1.09 -19.65
C TYR A 47 -11.40 0.26 -19.75
N GLU A 48 -10.29 0.91 -20.09
CA GLU A 48 -9.01 0.26 -20.32
C GLU A 48 -7.85 1.22 -20.00
N SER A 49 -6.77 0.70 -19.43
CA SER A 49 -5.55 1.44 -19.14
C SER A 49 -4.31 0.55 -19.37
N GLU A 50 -3.43 0.97 -20.28
CA GLU A 50 -2.24 0.19 -20.67
C GLU A 50 -1.06 0.38 -19.70
N ASP A 51 -0.98 1.53 -19.03
CA ASP A 51 0.17 1.88 -18.20
C ASP A 51 0.02 1.51 -16.73
N LEU A 52 -1.18 1.14 -16.30
CA LEU A 52 -1.47 0.88 -14.89
C LEU A 52 -0.72 -0.35 -14.38
N ILE A 53 -0.72 -1.44 -15.15
CA ILE A 53 -0.13 -2.72 -14.77
C ILE A 53 1.40 -2.63 -14.62
N LYS A 54 2.06 -1.77 -15.41
CA LYS A 54 3.52 -1.57 -15.39
C LYS A 54 4.06 -1.07 -14.04
N ARG A 55 3.20 -0.61 -13.13
CA ARG A 55 3.56 -0.09 -11.81
C ARG A 55 3.90 -1.18 -10.80
N TRP A 56 3.46 -2.41 -11.04
CA TRP A 56 3.63 -3.54 -10.15
C TRP A 56 4.35 -4.67 -10.85
N LYS A 57 5.02 -5.53 -10.08
CA LYS A 57 5.91 -6.58 -10.62
C LYS A 57 5.67 -7.96 -10.03
N ARG A 58 4.97 -8.07 -8.89
CA ARG A 58 4.84 -9.32 -8.10
C ARG A 58 3.41 -9.83 -8.03
N GLY A 59 3.24 -11.00 -7.42
CA GLY A 59 1.93 -11.62 -7.18
C GLY A 59 1.36 -12.19 -8.46
N VAL A 60 0.09 -11.91 -8.76
CA VAL A 60 -0.49 -12.34 -10.05
C VAL A 60 0.22 -11.68 -11.22
N ILE A 61 0.74 -10.46 -11.06
CA ILE A 61 1.32 -9.67 -12.15
C ILE A 61 2.62 -10.29 -12.68
N SER A 62 3.37 -11.04 -11.87
CA SER A 62 4.56 -11.75 -12.36
C SER A 62 4.22 -12.98 -13.22
N THR A 63 2.98 -13.47 -13.13
CA THR A 63 2.52 -14.61 -13.94
C THR A 63 1.89 -14.19 -15.26
N VAL A 64 1.47 -12.92 -15.38
CA VAL A 64 0.83 -12.40 -16.58
C VAL A 64 1.85 -11.62 -17.42
N GLY A 65 1.78 -11.79 -18.74
CA GLY A 65 2.66 -11.12 -19.69
C GLY A 65 2.20 -9.69 -20.02
N ASP A 66 2.36 -9.30 -21.28
CA ASP A 66 1.91 -8.01 -21.79
C ASP A 66 0.37 -7.97 -21.87
N VAL A 67 -0.26 -7.50 -20.80
CA VAL A 67 -1.72 -7.38 -20.66
C VAL A 67 -2.09 -5.96 -20.26
N THR A 68 -3.29 -5.55 -20.65
CA THR A 68 -3.89 -4.26 -20.30
C THR A 68 -4.85 -4.42 -19.12
N ALA A 69 -4.98 -3.37 -18.31
CA ALA A 69 -5.97 -3.34 -17.24
C ALA A 69 -7.33 -2.96 -17.82
N LYS A 70 -8.36 -3.80 -17.60
CA LYS A 70 -9.75 -3.55 -18.04
C LYS A 70 -10.65 -3.21 -16.86
N ASN A 71 -11.77 -2.53 -17.14
CA ASN A 71 -12.78 -2.12 -16.14
C ASN A 71 -12.14 -1.43 -14.92
N VAL A 72 -11.26 -0.48 -15.20
CA VAL A 72 -10.44 0.23 -14.21
C VAL A 72 -11.32 1.19 -13.41
N VAL A 73 -11.18 1.15 -12.10
CA VAL A 73 -11.80 2.09 -11.17
C VAL A 73 -10.71 2.77 -10.38
N LEU A 74 -10.70 4.10 -10.44
CA LEU A 74 -9.75 4.95 -9.73
C LEU A 74 -10.50 5.65 -8.60
N GLY A 75 -10.01 5.50 -7.39
CA GLY A 75 -10.65 6.03 -6.21
C GLY A 75 -9.66 6.51 -5.16
N GLN A 76 -10.21 7.05 -4.08
CA GLN A 76 -9.44 7.40 -2.89
C GLN A 76 -10.17 6.93 -1.63
N ILE A 77 -9.42 6.36 -0.70
CA ILE A 77 -9.93 5.95 0.60
C ILE A 77 -9.08 6.61 1.68
N ARG A 78 -9.69 7.46 2.52
CA ARG A 78 -8.97 8.21 3.58
C ARG A 78 -7.75 9.00 3.05
N GLY A 79 -7.80 9.45 1.80
CA GLY A 79 -6.71 10.18 1.13
C GLY A 79 -5.62 9.29 0.50
N GLU A 80 -5.74 7.96 0.59
CA GLU A 80 -4.87 7.01 -0.12
C GLU A 80 -5.52 6.60 -1.45
N ALA A 81 -4.76 6.62 -2.55
CA ALA A 81 -5.25 6.20 -3.85
C ALA A 81 -5.56 4.70 -3.86
N VAL A 82 -6.68 4.32 -4.46
CA VAL A 82 -7.07 2.93 -4.68
C VAL A 82 -7.36 2.72 -6.17
N PHE A 83 -6.82 1.63 -6.72
CA PHE A 83 -7.07 1.20 -8.08
C PHE A 83 -7.68 -0.18 -8.05
N ILE A 84 -8.74 -0.38 -8.83
CA ILE A 84 -9.36 -1.69 -9.00
C ILE A 84 -9.44 -1.94 -10.48
N PHE A 85 -8.95 -3.08 -10.93
CA PHE A 85 -8.92 -3.40 -12.35
C PHE A 85 -9.00 -4.90 -12.55
N ASP A 86 -9.44 -5.29 -13.73
CA ASP A 86 -9.51 -6.69 -14.14
C ASP A 86 -8.34 -6.97 -15.07
N ILE A 87 -7.64 -8.06 -14.80
CA ILE A 87 -6.72 -8.70 -15.73
C ILE A 87 -7.52 -9.80 -16.42
N GLU A 88 -7.64 -9.69 -17.74
CA GLU A 88 -8.49 -10.56 -18.56
C GLU A 88 -8.19 -12.04 -18.31
N ASP A 89 -9.24 -12.80 -17.98
CA ASP A 89 -9.19 -14.24 -17.71
C ASP A 89 -8.22 -14.70 -16.60
N VAL A 90 -7.67 -13.76 -15.80
CA VAL A 90 -6.77 -14.06 -14.67
C VAL A 90 -7.39 -13.69 -13.33
N ALA A 91 -7.55 -12.40 -13.04
CA ALA A 91 -8.02 -11.94 -11.74
C ALA A 91 -8.48 -10.48 -11.76
N THR A 92 -9.39 -10.13 -10.85
CA THR A 92 -9.62 -8.75 -10.43
C THR A 92 -8.61 -8.40 -9.35
N VAL A 93 -7.92 -7.28 -9.50
CA VAL A 93 -6.90 -6.79 -8.56
C VAL A 93 -7.36 -5.48 -7.95
N ILE A 94 -7.20 -5.37 -6.63
CA ILE A 94 -7.43 -4.15 -5.85
C ILE A 94 -6.08 -3.72 -5.28
N ALA A 95 -5.58 -2.58 -5.71
CA ALA A 95 -4.32 -1.99 -5.25
C ALA A 95 -4.58 -0.72 -4.42
N LEU A 96 -4.13 -0.72 -3.17
CA LEU A 96 -4.20 0.41 -2.25
C LEU A 96 -2.81 1.03 -2.06
N HIS A 97 -2.72 2.36 -2.19
CA HIS A 97 -1.48 3.08 -1.95
C HIS A 97 -1.15 3.12 -0.45
N ARG A 98 0.10 2.83 -0.11
CA ARG A 98 0.60 2.83 1.27
C ARG A 98 1.16 4.20 1.62
N LYS A 99 0.82 4.72 2.80
CA LYS A 99 1.43 5.95 3.33
C LYS A 99 2.95 5.83 3.57
N VAL A 100 3.41 4.66 4.00
CA VAL A 100 4.83 4.40 4.28
C VAL A 100 5.29 3.19 3.46
N GLY A 101 6.27 3.42 2.61
CA GLY A 101 6.84 2.39 1.78
C GLY A 101 7.75 1.43 2.54
N THR A 102 7.92 0.21 2.03
CA THR A 102 8.79 -0.81 2.61
C THR A 102 9.49 -1.63 1.52
N ASN A 103 10.71 -2.11 1.77
CA ASN A 103 11.38 -3.03 0.83
C ASN A 103 11.06 -4.51 1.13
N VAL A 104 10.32 -4.78 2.21
CA VAL A 104 9.92 -6.14 2.58
C VAL A 104 8.61 -6.46 1.87
N VAL A 105 8.59 -7.59 1.17
CA VAL A 105 7.39 -8.12 0.53
C VAL A 105 6.88 -9.25 1.42
N VAL A 106 5.60 -9.20 1.75
CA VAL A 106 4.85 -10.27 2.39
C VAL A 106 3.73 -10.67 1.44
N ASP A 107 3.72 -11.94 1.08
CA ASP A 107 2.74 -12.55 0.18
C ASP A 107 1.97 -13.62 0.95
N LEU A 108 0.66 -13.44 1.05
CA LEU A 108 -0.28 -14.28 1.73
C LEU A 108 -1.26 -14.84 0.69
N ARG A 109 -1.19 -16.14 0.43
CA ARG A 109 -2.01 -16.81 -0.59
C ARG A 109 -2.76 -18.00 -0.03
N LEU A 110 -3.91 -18.34 -0.61
CA LEU A 110 -4.65 -19.54 -0.24
C LEU A 110 -3.81 -20.81 -0.45
N LYS A 111 -4.02 -21.79 0.43
CA LYS A 111 -3.41 -23.11 0.32
C LYS A 111 -3.88 -23.79 -0.98
N GLY A 112 -2.94 -24.28 -1.78
CA GLY A 112 -3.21 -24.92 -3.07
C GLY A 112 -2.93 -24.03 -4.28
N ILE A 113 -2.77 -22.71 -4.08
CA ILE A 113 -2.21 -21.84 -5.11
C ILE A 113 -0.70 -22.09 -5.17
N LYS A 114 -0.16 -22.16 -6.40
CA LYS A 114 1.29 -22.34 -6.64
C LYS A 114 2.09 -21.30 -5.87
N GLU A 115 3.30 -21.66 -5.45
CA GLU A 115 4.22 -20.75 -4.75
C GLU A 115 4.64 -19.57 -5.66
N PRO A 116 5.10 -18.43 -5.08
CA PRO A 116 5.59 -17.33 -5.89
C PRO A 116 6.76 -17.81 -6.77
N ARG A 117 6.85 -17.31 -8.00
CA ARG A 117 7.90 -17.74 -8.95
C ARG A 117 9.24 -17.06 -8.70
N GLU A 118 9.24 -15.98 -7.93
CA GLU A 118 10.41 -15.19 -7.65
C GLU A 118 11.40 -15.96 -6.77
N ASN A 119 12.70 -15.93 -7.09
CA ASN A 119 13.73 -16.66 -6.33
C ASN A 119 14.13 -15.98 -5.02
N ASP A 120 13.66 -14.76 -4.77
CA ASP A 120 14.05 -13.92 -3.63
C ASP A 120 13.00 -13.92 -2.51
N ILE A 121 12.01 -14.81 -2.59
CA ILE A 121 10.94 -14.94 -1.60
C ILE A 121 10.90 -16.37 -1.07
N TRP A 122 10.80 -16.52 0.24
CA TRP A 122 10.84 -17.81 0.91
C TRP A 122 9.57 -18.05 1.72
N LEU A 123 9.20 -19.33 1.85
CA LEU A 123 8.08 -19.75 2.67
C LEU A 123 8.39 -19.51 4.16
N LEU A 124 7.54 -18.74 4.84
CA LEU A 124 7.58 -18.56 6.28
C LEU A 124 6.81 -19.67 7.01
N GLY A 125 5.62 -20.01 6.52
CA GLY A 125 4.77 -21.03 7.11
C GLY A 125 3.30 -20.92 6.73
N ALA A 126 2.49 -21.83 7.27
CA ALA A 126 1.05 -21.85 7.09
C ALA A 126 0.33 -21.10 8.22
N ILE A 127 -0.65 -20.28 7.87
CA ILE A 127 -1.56 -19.60 8.80
C ILE A 127 -2.99 -19.91 8.36
N GLY A 128 -3.63 -20.87 9.04
CA GLY A 128 -4.99 -21.29 8.74
C GLY A 128 -5.13 -21.83 7.30
N PRO A 129 -6.04 -21.27 6.48
CA PRO A 129 -6.20 -21.68 5.08
C PRO A 129 -5.15 -21.08 4.13
N ARG A 130 -4.17 -20.31 4.63
CA ARG A 130 -3.24 -19.52 3.81
C ARG A 130 -1.78 -19.84 4.10
N MET A 131 -0.93 -19.62 3.11
CA MET A 131 0.52 -19.77 3.16
C MET A 131 1.16 -18.38 3.06
N VAL A 132 2.16 -18.13 3.91
CA VAL A 132 2.89 -16.85 3.96
C VAL A 132 4.27 -17.00 3.38
N TYR A 133 4.62 -16.14 2.43
CA TYR A 133 5.94 -16.02 1.83
C TYR A 133 6.47 -14.63 2.07
N SER A 134 7.78 -14.49 2.24
CA SER A 134 8.40 -13.16 2.36
C SER A 134 9.84 -13.11 1.88
N THR A 135 10.25 -11.93 1.43
CA THR A 135 11.65 -11.62 1.10
C THR A 135 12.51 -11.48 2.36
N ASN A 136 11.91 -11.23 3.52
CA ASN A 136 12.61 -11.20 4.80
C ASN A 136 11.78 -11.90 5.88
N LEU A 137 12.20 -13.12 6.23
CA LEU A 137 11.48 -13.98 7.16
C LEU A 137 11.38 -13.39 8.58
N ASP A 138 12.38 -12.64 9.03
CA ASP A 138 12.37 -12.02 10.36
C ASP A 138 11.41 -10.83 10.45
N ALA A 139 11.35 -10.02 9.39
CA ALA A 139 10.37 -8.94 9.28
C ALA A 139 8.95 -9.49 9.16
N ALA A 140 8.76 -10.54 8.37
CA ALA A 140 7.46 -11.20 8.23
C ALA A 140 7.02 -11.88 9.52
N ARG A 141 7.92 -12.53 10.27
CA ARG A 141 7.60 -13.13 11.58
C ARG A 141 7.13 -12.07 12.58
N ARG A 142 7.73 -10.88 12.56
CA ARG A 142 7.26 -9.75 13.39
C ARG A 142 5.90 -9.21 12.95
N ALA A 143 5.60 -9.25 11.66
CA ALA A 143 4.31 -8.85 11.12
C ALA A 143 3.21 -9.91 11.34
N CYS A 144 3.59 -11.18 11.46
CA CYS A 144 2.68 -12.31 11.71
C CYS A 144 2.34 -12.43 13.21
N ASP A 145 1.72 -11.39 13.76
CA ASP A 145 1.19 -11.39 15.12
C ASP A 145 -0.17 -12.11 15.21
N ARG A 146 -0.78 -12.09 16.40
CA ARG A 146 -2.13 -12.66 16.63
C ARG A 146 -3.20 -12.06 15.71
N ARG A 147 -3.04 -10.79 15.29
CA ARG A 147 -4.00 -10.11 14.41
C ARG A 147 -3.88 -10.63 12.99
N MET A 148 -2.66 -10.84 12.49
CA MET A 148 -2.42 -11.48 11.20
C MET A 148 -2.98 -12.90 11.16
N VAL A 149 -2.80 -13.67 12.24
CA VAL A 149 -3.38 -15.02 12.35
C VAL A 149 -4.90 -14.96 12.27
N THR A 150 -5.54 -14.07 13.05
CA THR A 150 -6.99 -13.91 13.02
C THR A 150 -7.47 -13.48 11.64
N PHE A 151 -6.79 -12.51 11.03
CA PHE A 151 -7.09 -12.03 9.68
C PHE A 151 -7.03 -13.14 8.63
N ALA A 152 -6.00 -13.99 8.66
CA ALA A 152 -5.88 -15.10 7.71
C ALA A 152 -7.02 -16.13 7.83
N HIS A 153 -7.65 -16.25 9.01
CA HIS A 153 -8.84 -17.09 9.21
C HIS A 153 -10.15 -16.39 8.84
N THR A 154 -10.25 -15.08 9.04
CA THR A 154 -11.50 -14.33 8.78
C THR A 154 -11.60 -13.76 7.37
N ALA A 155 -10.47 -13.58 6.68
CA ALA A 155 -10.44 -13.02 5.34
C ALA A 155 -11.18 -13.95 4.35
N PRO A 156 -12.02 -13.37 3.47
CA PRO A 156 -12.87 -14.17 2.59
C PRO A 156 -12.03 -14.99 1.61
N ASP A 157 -12.51 -16.17 1.24
CA ASP A 157 -11.81 -17.04 0.29
C ASP A 157 -11.77 -16.46 -1.14
N CYS A 158 -12.56 -15.42 -1.44
CA CYS A 158 -12.40 -14.69 -2.68
C CYS A 158 -11.09 -13.87 -2.73
N ALA A 159 -10.46 -13.57 -1.58
CA ALA A 159 -9.13 -12.98 -1.53
C ALA A 159 -8.08 -14.10 -1.62
N GLU A 160 -7.77 -14.48 -2.86
CA GLU A 160 -6.92 -15.62 -3.19
C GLU A 160 -5.44 -15.33 -2.90
N ILE A 161 -4.96 -14.16 -3.33
CA ILE A 161 -3.55 -13.75 -3.17
C ILE A 161 -3.54 -12.31 -2.68
N MET A 162 -2.84 -12.05 -1.58
CA MET A 162 -2.67 -10.74 -0.99
C MET A 162 -1.18 -10.47 -0.82
N TRP A 163 -0.66 -9.41 -1.40
CA TRP A 163 0.76 -9.09 -1.28
C TRP A 163 0.97 -7.60 -1.14
N ASN A 164 2.15 -7.21 -0.71
CA ASN A 164 2.56 -5.82 -0.77
C ASN A 164 3.79 -5.66 -1.67
N GLU A 165 3.86 -4.51 -2.28
CA GLU A 165 5.06 -3.99 -2.89
C GLU A 165 5.52 -2.76 -2.11
N GLN A 166 6.42 -1.99 -2.73
CA GLN A 166 7.10 -0.88 -2.07
C GLN A 166 6.11 0.11 -1.49
N ASN A 167 5.24 0.67 -2.33
CA ASN A 167 4.26 1.70 -1.94
C ASN A 167 2.81 1.24 -2.13
N TRP A 168 2.58 -0.07 -2.33
CA TRP A 168 1.27 -0.60 -2.66
C TRP A 168 0.97 -1.86 -1.86
N THR A 169 -0.29 -2.05 -1.51
CA THR A 169 -0.82 -3.30 -0.97
C THR A 169 -1.92 -3.77 -1.92
N LEU A 170 -1.82 -5.01 -2.36
CA LEU A 170 -2.64 -5.57 -3.41
C LEU A 170 -3.39 -6.80 -2.92
N VAL A 171 -4.60 -6.98 -3.43
CA VAL A 171 -5.42 -8.17 -3.25
C VAL A 171 -5.89 -8.60 -4.63
N SER A 172 -5.74 -9.88 -4.92
CA SER A 172 -6.25 -10.54 -6.11
C SER A 172 -7.45 -11.41 -5.74
N MET A 173 -8.48 -11.34 -6.56
CA MET A 173 -9.71 -12.09 -6.45
C MET A 173 -10.18 -12.60 -7.82
N PRO A 174 -11.07 -13.60 -7.89
CA PRO A 174 -11.58 -14.10 -9.16
C PRO A 174 -12.27 -13.00 -9.99
N VAL A 175 -12.11 -13.03 -11.33
CA VAL A 175 -12.79 -12.07 -12.24
C VAL A 175 -14.32 -12.18 -12.17
N THR A 176 -14.84 -13.34 -11.73
CA THR A 176 -16.26 -13.59 -11.50
C THR A 176 -16.81 -12.90 -10.24
N SER A 177 -15.98 -12.14 -9.52
CA SER A 177 -16.36 -11.46 -8.28
C SER A 177 -17.52 -10.48 -8.48
N THR A 178 -18.41 -10.49 -7.50
CA THR A 178 -19.62 -9.66 -7.45
C THR A 178 -19.37 -8.32 -6.75
N ARG A 179 -20.36 -7.42 -6.82
CA ARG A 179 -20.33 -6.11 -6.15
C ARG A 179 -20.01 -6.21 -4.66
N ALA A 180 -20.64 -7.16 -3.95
CA ALA A 180 -20.43 -7.36 -2.52
C ALA A 180 -19.00 -7.82 -2.22
N GLN A 181 -18.44 -8.69 -3.07
CA GLN A 181 -17.05 -9.15 -2.94
C GLN A 181 -16.04 -8.04 -3.25
N TRP A 182 -16.35 -7.08 -4.13
CA TRP A 182 -15.51 -5.90 -4.32
C TRP A 182 -15.49 -5.01 -3.07
N ASP A 183 -16.65 -4.79 -2.44
CA ASP A 183 -16.74 -4.05 -1.17
C ASP A 183 -15.97 -4.75 -0.04
N GLU A 184 -16.05 -6.09 0.00
CA GLU A 184 -15.32 -6.91 0.96
C GLU A 184 -13.81 -6.93 0.67
N GLY A 185 -13.41 -6.96 -0.59
CA GLY A 185 -12.03 -6.83 -1.03
C GLY A 185 -11.42 -5.49 -0.64
N LEU A 186 -12.17 -4.39 -0.78
CA LEU A 186 -11.75 -3.07 -0.28
C LEU A 186 -11.53 -3.06 1.24
N ARG A 187 -12.36 -3.77 2.01
CA ARG A 187 -12.13 -3.90 3.46
C ARG A 187 -10.90 -4.75 3.75
N THR A 188 -10.76 -5.85 3.02
CA THR A 188 -9.66 -6.83 3.17
C THR A 188 -8.30 -6.20 2.86
N VAL A 189 -8.17 -5.47 1.74
CA VAL A 189 -6.91 -4.78 1.38
C VAL A 189 -6.52 -3.74 2.43
N ARG A 190 -7.50 -3.06 3.04
CA ARG A 190 -7.24 -2.07 4.09
C ARG A 190 -6.80 -2.72 5.39
N GLN A 191 -7.49 -3.76 5.82
CA GLN A 191 -7.10 -4.54 7.01
C GLN A 191 -5.70 -5.12 6.84
N TYR A 192 -5.41 -5.69 5.66
CA TYR A 192 -4.10 -6.21 5.33
C TYR A 192 -3.03 -5.11 5.32
N ASN A 193 -3.32 -3.97 4.69
CA ASN A 193 -2.42 -2.81 4.70
C ASN A 193 -2.10 -2.33 6.12
N ASP A 194 -3.11 -2.29 6.99
CA ASP A 194 -2.97 -1.88 8.39
C ASP A 194 -2.09 -2.85 9.20
N LEU A 195 -2.21 -4.16 8.97
CA LEU A 195 -1.34 -5.18 9.57
C LEU A 195 0.11 -5.03 9.10
N LEU A 196 0.32 -4.69 7.82
CA LEU A 196 1.64 -4.51 7.23
C LEU A 196 2.29 -3.16 7.56
N ARG A 197 1.68 -2.30 8.38
CA ARG A 197 2.31 -1.04 8.82
C ARG A 197 3.52 -1.26 9.73
N VAL A 198 3.64 -2.44 10.33
CA VAL A 198 4.75 -2.82 11.21
C VAL A 198 6.03 -3.19 10.45
N LEU A 199 5.95 -3.28 9.11
CA LEU A 199 7.11 -3.55 8.27
C LEU A 199 8.12 -2.38 8.34
N PRO A 200 9.43 -2.67 8.26
CA PRO A 200 10.45 -1.65 8.35
C PRO A 200 10.28 -0.63 7.20
N PRO A 201 10.31 0.68 7.50
CA PRO A 201 10.28 1.68 6.46
C PRO A 201 11.55 1.61 5.64
N ILE A 202 11.49 2.10 4.40
CA ILE A 202 12.68 2.26 3.57
C ILE A 202 13.63 3.23 4.29
N PRO A 203 14.90 2.86 4.50
CA PRO A 203 15.88 3.77 5.09
C PRO A 203 15.92 5.06 4.26
N GLN A 204 15.66 6.21 4.89
CA GLN A 204 15.65 7.53 4.22
C GLN A 204 17.05 7.98 3.70
N GLY A 205 18.02 7.08 3.62
CA GLY A 205 19.40 7.36 3.18
C GLY A 205 19.70 7.13 1.70
N ALA A 206 18.76 6.61 0.89
CA ALA A 206 19.02 6.31 -0.52
C ALA A 206 18.47 7.37 -1.51
N THR A 207 17.59 8.26 -1.06
CA THR A 207 16.98 9.32 -1.89
C THR A 207 17.10 10.72 -1.28
N ALA A 208 17.75 10.88 -0.13
CA ALA A 208 18.29 12.17 0.25
C ALA A 208 19.41 12.48 -0.74
N SER A 209 19.12 13.40 -1.67
CA SER A 209 20.07 14.15 -2.48
C SER A 209 21.45 14.17 -1.84
N LYS A 210 22.49 13.88 -2.64
CA LYS A 210 23.85 14.40 -2.43
C LYS A 210 23.77 15.94 -2.33
N GLN A 211 23.27 16.48 -1.22
CA GLN A 211 23.81 17.71 -0.71
C GLN A 211 25.23 17.34 -0.31
N PRO A 212 26.26 18.01 -0.84
CA PRO A 212 27.60 17.79 -0.35
C PRO A 212 27.53 18.11 1.14
N ARG A 213 27.68 17.08 1.98
CA ARG A 213 28.11 17.28 3.35
C ARG A 213 29.36 18.13 3.21
N ARG A 214 29.24 19.43 3.49
CA ARG A 214 30.41 20.31 3.62
C ARG A 214 31.34 19.55 4.53
N ALA A 215 32.47 19.14 3.98
CA ALA A 215 33.52 18.45 4.70
C ALA A 215 33.79 19.29 5.96
N ALA A 216 33.37 18.78 7.12
CA ALA A 216 33.81 19.33 8.38
C ALA A 216 35.29 18.99 8.45
N ALA A 217 36.12 19.95 8.07
CA ALA A 217 37.56 19.85 8.19
C ALA A 217 37.91 19.58 9.66
N PRO A 218 38.82 18.64 9.94
CA PRO A 218 39.20 18.30 11.31
C PRO A 218 40.06 19.43 11.90
N GLY A 219 39.70 19.89 13.10
CA GLY A 219 40.59 20.67 13.96
C GLY A 219 40.31 22.17 14.03
N ARG A 220 39.47 22.59 14.99
CA ARG A 220 39.73 23.82 15.74
C ARG A 220 39.13 23.71 17.14
N PRO A 221 39.92 23.69 18.22
CA PRO A 221 39.38 23.82 19.56
C PRO A 221 38.75 25.22 19.70
N VAL A 222 37.50 25.25 20.12
CA VAL A 222 36.76 26.46 20.45
C VAL A 222 37.49 27.11 21.64
N LYS A 223 38.11 28.28 21.42
CA LYS A 223 38.59 29.12 22.52
C LYS A 223 37.37 29.57 23.34
N PRO A 224 37.35 29.39 24.67
CA PRO A 224 36.31 30.00 25.49
C PRO A 224 36.40 31.53 25.38
N ALA A 225 35.24 32.18 25.30
CA ALA A 225 35.11 33.62 25.20
C ALA A 225 35.77 34.31 26.42
N PRO A 226 36.39 35.49 26.25
CA PRO A 226 36.88 36.26 27.39
C PRO A 226 35.70 36.68 28.26
N ALA A 227 35.81 36.48 29.58
CA ALA A 227 34.84 36.97 30.54
C ALA A 227 34.78 38.51 30.45
N GLU A 228 33.58 39.04 30.24
CA GLU A 228 33.33 40.48 30.34
C GLU A 228 33.65 40.98 31.77
N PRO A 229 34.28 42.15 31.92
CA PRO A 229 34.51 42.73 33.23
C PRO A 229 33.17 43.09 33.88
N ARG A 230 32.95 42.50 35.05
CA ARG A 230 31.85 42.80 35.98
C ARG A 230 31.88 44.30 36.29
N TYR A 231 30.89 45.05 35.80
CA TYR A 231 30.64 46.41 36.28
C TYR A 231 30.28 46.33 37.77
N THR A 232 31.14 46.92 38.60
CA THR A 232 30.89 47.15 40.03
C THR A 232 29.73 48.13 40.16
N GLN A 233 28.60 47.69 40.73
CA GLN A 233 27.53 48.60 41.14
C GLN A 233 28.07 49.56 42.23
N PRO A 234 27.86 50.88 42.12
CA PRO A 234 28.10 51.79 43.22
C PRO A 234 27.07 51.54 44.34
N GLY A 235 27.55 51.39 45.58
CA GLY A 235 26.70 51.22 46.76
C GLY A 235 25.84 52.46 47.05
N PRO A 236 24.76 52.30 47.85
CA PRO A 236 23.81 53.38 48.13
C PRO A 236 24.45 54.51 48.97
N PRO A 237 23.99 55.77 48.78
CA PRO A 237 24.53 56.92 49.50
C PRO A 237 24.13 56.92 50.99
N PRO A 238 24.94 57.52 51.88
CA PRO A 238 24.67 57.57 53.32
C PRO A 238 23.50 58.52 53.66
N PRO A 239 22.80 58.28 54.79
CA PRO A 239 21.67 59.09 55.20
C PRO A 239 22.09 60.51 55.64
N ARG A 240 21.32 61.49 55.16
CA ARG A 240 21.51 62.93 55.39
C ARG A 240 21.02 63.29 56.80
N ASN A 241 21.95 63.50 57.73
CA ASN A 241 21.64 64.05 59.06
C ASN A 241 21.09 65.48 58.94
N GLY A 242 19.78 65.62 59.13
CA GLY A 242 19.11 66.91 59.23
C GLY A 242 19.48 67.60 60.56
N ARG A 243 20.31 68.63 60.46
CA ARG A 243 20.46 69.64 61.51
C ARG A 243 19.12 70.36 61.69
N GLN A 244 18.50 70.21 62.86
CA GLN A 244 17.46 71.11 63.33
C GLN A 244 18.09 72.47 63.66
N SER A 245 17.56 73.53 63.06
CA SER A 245 17.88 74.91 63.41
C SER A 245 16.96 75.39 64.55
N PRO A 246 17.42 76.30 65.42
CA PRO A 246 16.72 76.67 66.65
C PRO A 246 15.69 77.78 66.40
N HIS A 247 14.52 77.69 67.03
CA HIS A 247 13.59 78.82 67.15
C HIS A 247 13.45 79.23 68.62
N TYR A 248 13.97 80.42 68.92
CA TYR A 248 13.72 81.19 70.12
C TYR A 248 12.43 82.03 69.94
N GLN A 249 11.63 82.07 71.03
CA GLN A 249 10.73 83.14 71.49
C GLN A 249 9.56 83.63 70.60
N ARG A 250 8.32 83.48 71.08
CA ARG A 250 7.70 84.38 72.08
C ARG A 250 6.54 83.72 72.79
#